data_AF-A0A349LR50-F1
#
_entry.id   AF-A0A349LR50-F1
#
_cell.length_a   1.000
_cell.length_b   1.000
_cell.length_c   1.000
_cell.angle_alpha   90.00
_cell.angle_beta   90.00
_cell.angle_gamma   90.00
#
_symmetry.space_group_name_H-M   'P 1'
#
loop_
_entity.id
_entity.type
_entity.pdbx_description
1 polymer ?
#
loop_
_entity_poly.entity_id
_entity_poly.type
_entity_poly.pdbx_seq_one_letter_code
_entity_poly.pdbx_strand_id
1 'polypeptide(L)'
;MKITLDGKLDAKYRVIESVHGVSPGPVINFYLYNHYGRPDFANYKYALIFVSKNEENFVSEKYRNYEVYRTRDGKWATCGENVVSSAKLLEIQFQPAIYHDISHYSDQYVEELFPASIWRRDGDKIFCRQGVYVDELYRIEIEEYLKLRSSSDIK
;
A
#
# COMPACT_ATOMS: atom_id res chain seq x y z
N MET A 1 32.99 -10.95 5.18
CA MET A 1 31.94 -11.62 4.39
C MET A 1 30.62 -10.94 4.69
N LYS A 2 30.06 -10.16 3.76
CA LYS A 2 28.79 -9.44 3.95
C LYS A 2 27.70 -10.38 3.42
N ILE A 3 26.94 -11.00 4.31
CA ILE A 3 25.81 -11.85 3.91
C ILE A 3 24.68 -10.89 3.51
N THR A 4 24.47 -10.69 2.21
CA THR A 4 23.26 -10.03 1.71
C THR A 4 22.12 -11.04 1.71
N LEU A 5 21.17 -10.88 2.63
CA LEU A 5 19.97 -11.72 2.76
C LEU A 5 18.87 -11.36 1.75
N ASP A 6 19.14 -10.47 0.79
CA ASP A 6 18.16 -10.04 -0.20
C ASP A 6 18.30 -10.85 -1.49
N GLY A 7 17.23 -11.55 -1.88
CA GLY A 7 17.10 -12.16 -3.20
C GLY A 7 16.56 -11.15 -4.21
N LYS A 8 17.17 -11.07 -5.40
CA LYS A 8 16.62 -10.33 -6.54
C LYS A 8 15.47 -11.15 -7.15
N LEU A 9 14.32 -10.51 -7.35
CA LEU A 9 13.16 -11.10 -8.01
C LEU A 9 12.73 -10.25 -9.20
N ASP A 10 12.36 -10.93 -10.28
CA ASP A 10 11.79 -10.32 -11.47
C ASP A 10 10.26 -10.29 -11.33
N ALA A 11 9.68 -9.09 -11.41
CA ALA A 11 8.24 -8.89 -11.32
C ALA A 11 7.68 -8.34 -12.62
N LYS A 12 6.49 -8.83 -12.99
CA LYS A 12 5.73 -8.39 -14.17
C LYS A 12 4.29 -8.14 -13.79
N TYR A 13 3.83 -6.91 -13.96
CA TYR A 13 2.49 -6.47 -13.58
C TYR A 13 1.79 -5.73 -14.71
N ARG A 14 0.48 -5.94 -14.81
CA ARG A 14 -0.38 -5.10 -15.65
C ARG A 14 -0.58 -3.75 -14.97
N VAL A 15 -0.37 -2.67 -15.71
CA VAL A 15 -0.57 -1.31 -15.23
C VAL A 15 -2.04 -0.95 -15.42
N ILE A 16 -2.69 -0.56 -14.33
CA ILE A 16 -4.08 -0.09 -14.36
C ILE A 16 -4.12 1.42 -14.55
N GLU A 17 -3.25 2.13 -13.82
CA GLU A 17 -3.20 3.58 -13.78
C GLU A 17 -1.79 4.02 -13.39
N SER A 18 -1.32 5.12 -13.99
CA SER A 18 -0.07 5.78 -13.58
C SER A 18 -0.43 6.95 -12.68
N VAL A 19 -0.09 6.84 -11.40
CA VAL A 19 -0.40 7.87 -10.38
C VAL A 19 0.48 9.09 -10.57
N HIS A 20 1.78 8.88 -10.77
CA HIS A 20 2.76 9.92 -11.02
C HIS A 20 3.91 9.37 -11.89
N GLY A 21 4.61 10.27 -12.57
CA GLY A 21 5.75 9.96 -13.42
C GLY A 21 5.35 9.53 -14.83
N VAL A 22 6.32 8.99 -15.56
CA VAL A 22 6.11 8.55 -16.94
C VAL A 22 5.43 7.19 -16.94
N SER A 23 4.36 7.05 -17.73
CA SER A 23 3.69 5.78 -17.90
C SER A 23 4.63 4.74 -18.54
N PRO A 24 4.84 3.57 -17.93
CA PRO A 24 5.67 2.50 -18.49
C PRO A 24 4.94 1.69 -19.58
N GLY A 25 3.71 2.08 -19.95
CA GLY A 25 2.83 1.32 -20.84
C GLY A 25 1.89 0.38 -20.06
N PRO A 26 1.19 -0.54 -20.75
CA PRO A 26 0.14 -1.38 -20.15
C PRO A 26 0.68 -2.50 -19.24
N VAL A 27 1.99 -2.77 -19.31
CA VAL A 27 2.69 -3.77 -18.50
C VAL A 27 4.02 -3.18 -18.09
N ILE A 28 4.37 -3.32 -16.81
CA ILE A 28 5.69 -2.96 -16.28
C ILE A 28 6.44 -4.23 -15.88
N ASN A 29 7.73 -4.27 -16.22
CA ASN A 29 8.69 -5.21 -15.67
C ASN A 29 9.63 -4.44 -14.75
N PHE A 30 9.87 -4.95 -13.55
CA PHE A 30 10.78 -4.33 -12.59
C PHE A 30 11.45 -5.38 -11.70
N TYR A 31 12.57 -4.98 -11.10
CA TYR A 31 13.25 -5.80 -10.09
C TYR A 31 12.84 -5.39 -8.69
N LEU A 32 12.78 -6.33 -7.78
CA LEU A 32 12.68 -6.06 -6.35
C LEU A 32 13.67 -6.92 -5.57
N TYR A 33 14.01 -6.45 -4.38
CA TYR A 33 14.92 -7.13 -3.46
C TYR A 33 14.16 -7.42 -2.17
N ASN A 34 14.01 -8.69 -1.81
CA ASN A 34 13.27 -9.09 -0.62
C ASN A 34 14.04 -10.12 0.21
N HIS A 35 13.90 -9.99 1.54
CA HIS A 35 14.50 -10.89 2.51
C HIS A 35 13.73 -12.22 2.65
N TYR A 36 12.41 -12.19 2.46
CA TYR A 36 11.52 -13.30 2.84
C TYR A 36 10.86 -14.00 1.64
N GLY A 37 11.46 -13.89 0.44
CA GLY A 37 10.92 -14.51 -0.77
C GLY A 37 9.82 -13.68 -1.43
N ARG A 38 8.64 -14.25 -1.66
CA ARG A 38 7.54 -13.57 -2.40
C ARG A 38 7.08 -12.32 -1.63
N PRO A 39 7.01 -11.14 -2.25
CA PRO A 39 6.57 -9.92 -1.57
C PRO A 39 5.06 -9.95 -1.27
N ASP A 40 4.64 -9.33 -0.17
CA ASP A 40 3.23 -9.36 0.28
C ASP A 40 2.27 -8.80 -0.76
N PHE A 41 2.67 -7.76 -1.49
CA PHE A 41 1.85 -7.18 -2.55
C PHE A 41 1.57 -8.11 -3.73
N ALA A 42 2.27 -9.25 -3.82
CA ALA A 42 1.95 -10.28 -4.79
C ALA A 42 0.69 -11.08 -4.43
N ASN A 43 0.11 -10.87 -3.24
CA ASN A 43 -1.17 -11.43 -2.83
C ASN A 43 -2.33 -10.46 -3.03
N TYR A 44 -2.04 -9.18 -3.29
CA TYR A 44 -3.06 -8.16 -3.51
C TYR A 44 -3.60 -8.23 -4.93
N LYS A 45 -4.91 -8.04 -5.08
CA LYS A 45 -5.53 -7.94 -6.42
C LYS A 45 -5.09 -6.66 -7.15
N TYR A 46 -4.97 -5.57 -6.41
CA TYR A 46 -4.44 -4.29 -6.88
C TYR A 46 -3.49 -3.74 -5.82
N ALA A 47 -2.35 -3.22 -6.27
CA ALA A 47 -1.35 -2.62 -5.42
C ALA A 47 -0.87 -1.31 -6.00
N LEU A 48 -0.68 -0.30 -5.15
CA LEU A 48 0.17 0.85 -5.46
C LEU A 48 1.62 0.40 -5.25
N ILE A 49 2.44 0.48 -6.29
CA ILE A 49 3.84 0.06 -6.25
C ILE A 49 4.70 1.26 -6.66
N PHE A 50 5.63 1.64 -5.78
CA PHE A 50 6.60 2.68 -6.07
C PHE A 50 7.80 2.05 -6.78
N VAL A 51 8.10 2.55 -7.97
CA VAL A 51 9.26 2.14 -8.76
C VAL A 51 10.09 3.35 -9.14
N SER A 52 11.41 3.19 -9.08
CA SER A 52 12.37 4.13 -9.66
C SER A 52 12.96 3.53 -10.94
N LYS A 53 13.34 4.40 -11.86
CA LYS A 53 14.03 4.02 -13.09
C LYS A 53 15.52 4.33 -12.92
N ASN A 54 16.37 3.32 -13.02
CA ASN A 54 17.81 3.52 -13.24
C ASN A 54 18.11 3.52 -14.75
N GLU A 55 19.38 3.55 -15.13
CA GLU A 55 19.80 3.68 -16.54
C GLU A 55 19.13 2.68 -17.48
N GLU A 56 18.82 1.47 -17.00
CA GLU A 56 18.33 0.38 -17.84
C GLU A 56 17.00 -0.24 -17.37
N ASN A 57 16.69 -0.17 -16.08
CA ASN A 57 15.64 -0.99 -15.47
C ASN A 57 14.79 -0.20 -14.47
N PHE A 58 13.54 -0.63 -14.31
CA PHE A 58 12.71 -0.25 -13.18
C PHE A 58 13.06 -1.12 -11.97
N VAL A 59 13.12 -0.49 -10.79
CA VAL A 59 13.38 -1.15 -9.51
C VAL A 59 12.32 -0.69 -8.51
N SER A 60 11.74 -1.62 -7.76
CA SER A 60 10.79 -1.30 -6.71
C SER A 60 11.50 -0.67 -5.51
N GLU A 61 10.91 0.39 -4.98
CA GLU A 61 11.31 0.98 -3.71
C GLU A 61 10.93 0.02 -2.57
N LYS A 62 11.94 -0.43 -1.82
CA LYS A 62 11.77 -1.48 -0.80
C LYS A 62 10.76 -1.02 0.26
N TYR A 63 9.79 -1.87 0.56
CA TYR A 63 8.71 -1.64 1.53
C TYR A 63 7.76 -0.47 1.23
N ARG A 64 7.81 0.11 0.02
CA ARG A 64 6.89 1.19 -0.40
C ARG A 64 5.86 0.65 -1.38
N ASN A 65 4.86 -0.02 -0.83
CA ASN A 65 3.73 -0.53 -1.58
C ASN A 65 2.50 -0.60 -0.69
N TYR A 66 1.32 -0.51 -1.30
CA TYR A 66 0.05 -0.49 -0.59
C TYR A 66 -0.95 -1.40 -1.28
N GLU A 67 -1.70 -2.17 -0.51
CA GLU A 67 -2.94 -2.75 -1.01
C GLU A 67 -3.94 -1.63 -1.27
N VAL A 68 -4.56 -1.62 -2.46
CA VAL A 68 -5.51 -0.58 -2.84
C VAL A 68 -6.76 -1.17 -3.45
N TYR A 69 -7.85 -0.43 -3.28
CA TYR A 69 -9.18 -0.84 -3.67
C TYR A 69 -9.85 0.29 -4.43
N ARG A 70 -10.72 -0.09 -5.37
CA ARG A 70 -11.52 0.87 -6.11
C ARG A 70 -12.55 1.47 -5.16
N THR A 71 -12.75 2.77 -5.25
CA THR A 71 -13.76 3.51 -4.49
C THR A 71 -14.98 3.78 -5.37
N ARG A 72 -16.13 4.05 -4.74
CA ARG A 72 -17.39 4.33 -5.43
C ARG A 72 -17.31 5.59 -6.30
N ASP A 73 -16.50 6.57 -5.90
CA ASP A 73 -16.23 7.78 -6.70
C ASP A 73 -15.22 7.55 -7.83
N GLY A 74 -14.79 6.30 -8.06
CA GLY A 74 -13.94 5.94 -9.19
C GLY A 74 -12.46 6.25 -8.98
N LYS A 75 -12.01 6.40 -7.74
CA LYS A 75 -10.60 6.54 -7.37
C LYS A 75 -10.04 5.25 -6.77
N TRP A 76 -8.81 5.31 -6.29
CA TRP A 76 -8.14 4.23 -5.57
C TRP A 76 -7.77 4.69 -4.17
N ALA A 77 -7.98 3.82 -3.19
CA ALA A 77 -7.62 4.07 -1.81
C ALA A 77 -7.19 2.80 -1.09
N THR A 78 -6.37 2.96 -0.07
CA THR A 78 -6.08 1.93 0.94
C THR A 78 -7.10 2.02 2.07
N CYS A 79 -7.35 0.90 2.76
CA CYS A 79 -8.23 0.81 3.91
C CYS A 79 -7.43 0.85 5.22
N GLY A 80 -7.98 1.48 6.27
CA GLY A 80 -7.58 1.19 7.64
C GLY A 80 -6.51 2.12 8.22
N GLU A 81 -6.16 1.84 9.47
CA GLU A 81 -5.07 2.52 10.22
C GLU A 81 -3.70 1.94 9.85
N ASN A 82 -2.63 2.64 10.24
CA ASN A 82 -1.24 2.22 10.07
C ASN A 82 -0.74 2.15 8.62
N VAL A 83 -1.48 2.73 7.68
CA VAL A 83 -1.02 2.78 6.31
C VAL A 83 0.13 3.77 6.17
N VAL A 84 -0.05 5.00 6.67
CA VAL A 84 1.05 5.93 6.94
C VAL A 84 0.73 6.75 8.19
N SER A 85 1.69 6.86 9.12
CA SER A 85 1.48 7.50 10.43
C SER A 85 1.09 8.99 10.35
N SER A 86 1.44 9.64 9.25
CA SER A 86 1.15 11.04 8.97
C SER A 86 -0.14 11.27 8.18
N ALA A 87 -0.80 10.20 7.71
CA ALA A 87 -1.97 10.32 6.85
C ALA A 87 -3.24 10.68 7.64
N LYS A 88 -4.00 11.66 7.12
CA LYS A 88 -5.36 11.91 7.59
C LYS A 88 -6.32 10.91 6.96
N LEU A 89 -6.96 10.09 7.79
CA LEU A 89 -8.01 9.18 7.33
C LEU A 89 -9.26 9.96 6.90
N LEU A 90 -9.80 9.58 5.74
CA LEU A 90 -11.04 10.12 5.19
C LEU A 90 -12.11 9.04 5.18
N GLU A 91 -13.38 9.44 5.25
CA GLU A 91 -14.48 8.52 4.97
C GLU A 91 -14.47 8.14 3.48
N ILE A 92 -14.39 6.84 3.21
CA ILE A 92 -14.27 6.30 1.85
C ILE A 92 -15.27 5.16 1.68
N GLN A 93 -16.05 5.25 0.60
CA GLN A 93 -16.94 4.17 0.18
C GLN A 93 -16.19 3.26 -0.80
N PHE A 94 -15.76 2.09 -0.34
CA PHE A 94 -15.09 1.10 -1.17
C PHE A 94 -16.08 0.30 -2.03
N GLN A 95 -15.67 -0.04 -3.25
CA GLN A 95 -16.45 -0.85 -4.18
C GLN A 95 -15.56 -1.90 -4.88
N PRO A 96 -15.73 -3.20 -4.57
CA PRO A 96 -16.66 -3.77 -3.59
C PRO A 96 -16.32 -3.34 -2.16
N ALA A 97 -17.28 -3.48 -1.25
CA ALA A 97 -17.05 -3.21 0.16
C ALA A 97 -15.97 -4.15 0.71
N ILE A 98 -15.03 -3.59 1.48
CA ILE A 98 -13.98 -4.33 2.17
C ILE A 98 -14.53 -4.74 3.53
N TYR A 99 -14.47 -6.02 3.85
CA TYR A 99 -14.91 -6.53 5.15
C TYR A 99 -14.07 -7.71 5.62
N HIS A 100 -14.06 -7.90 6.95
CA HIS A 100 -13.57 -9.11 7.59
C HIS A 100 -14.74 -9.84 8.25
N ASP A 101 -14.71 -11.17 8.19
CA ASP A 101 -15.59 -12.04 8.97
C ASP A 101 -15.07 -12.07 10.41
N ILE A 102 -15.96 -11.79 11.36
CA ILE A 102 -15.65 -11.73 12.78
C ILE A 102 -16.47 -12.73 13.60
N SER A 103 -17.15 -13.69 12.97
CA SER A 103 -18.00 -14.70 13.62
C SER A 103 -17.27 -15.55 14.66
N HIS A 104 -15.95 -15.64 14.56
CA HIS A 104 -15.08 -16.42 15.46
C HIS A 104 -14.36 -15.58 16.50
N TYR A 105 -14.55 -14.25 16.51
CA TYR A 105 -13.88 -13.36 17.44
C TYR A 105 -14.79 -12.98 18.61
N SER A 106 -14.20 -12.77 19.78
CA SER A 106 -14.89 -12.13 20.89
C SER A 106 -15.05 -10.64 20.64
N ASP A 107 -16.08 -10.02 21.23
CA ASP A 107 -16.32 -8.58 21.07
C ASP A 107 -15.12 -7.74 21.49
N GLN A 108 -14.44 -8.10 22.59
CA GLN A 108 -13.23 -7.42 23.05
C GLN A 108 -12.11 -7.47 21.99
N TYR A 109 -11.92 -8.63 21.35
CA TYR A 109 -10.88 -8.79 20.33
C TYR A 109 -11.21 -8.00 19.05
N VAL A 110 -12.50 -7.93 18.71
CA VAL A 110 -12.97 -7.10 17.58
C VAL A 110 -12.70 -5.62 17.86
N GLU A 111 -12.99 -5.13 19.06
CA GLU A 111 -12.77 -3.72 19.44
C GLU A 111 -11.28 -3.33 19.42
N GLU A 112 -10.40 -4.25 19.81
CA GLU A 112 -8.94 -4.05 19.78
C GLU A 112 -8.38 -4.00 18.35
N LEU A 113 -8.79 -4.94 17.48
CA LEU A 113 -8.28 -5.03 16.12
C LEU A 113 -8.93 -4.04 15.14
N PHE A 114 -10.20 -3.67 15.39
CA PHE A 114 -10.99 -2.89 14.47
C PHE A 114 -11.61 -1.67 15.17
N PRO A 115 -10.81 -0.62 15.42
CA PRO A 115 -11.28 0.59 16.06
C PRO A 115 -12.53 1.14 15.37
N ALA A 116 -13.58 1.41 16.14
CA ALA A 116 -14.87 1.87 15.63
C ALA A 116 -14.82 3.23 14.92
N SER A 117 -13.72 3.98 15.06
CA SER A 117 -13.42 5.18 14.28
C SER A 117 -13.26 4.88 12.78
N ILE A 118 -12.67 3.73 12.45
CA ILE A 118 -12.23 3.33 11.10
C ILE A 118 -13.11 2.24 10.51
N TRP A 119 -13.73 1.45 11.39
CA TRP A 119 -14.49 0.28 11.03
C TRP A 119 -15.95 0.38 11.46
N ARG A 120 -16.85 -0.25 10.70
CA ARG A 120 -18.27 -0.35 11.00
C ARG A 120 -18.67 -1.81 11.11
N ARG A 121 -19.12 -2.24 12.29
CA ARG A 121 -19.68 -3.58 12.50
C ARG A 121 -21.11 -3.68 11.97
N ASP A 122 -21.44 -4.83 11.40
CA ASP A 122 -22.76 -5.19 10.91
C ASP A 122 -22.93 -6.72 11.04
N GLY A 123 -23.48 -7.16 12.17
CA GLY A 123 -23.51 -8.56 12.58
C GLY A 123 -22.10 -9.15 12.73
N ASP A 124 -21.86 -10.26 12.02
CA ASP A 124 -20.59 -11.00 12.01
C ASP A 124 -19.59 -10.47 10.97
N LYS A 125 -19.79 -9.23 10.49
CA LYS A 125 -18.89 -8.58 9.56
C LYS A 125 -18.47 -7.22 10.08
N ILE A 126 -17.22 -6.86 9.80
CA ILE A 126 -16.69 -5.52 10.04
C ILE A 126 -16.23 -4.90 8.72
N PHE A 127 -16.76 -3.73 8.41
CA PHE A 127 -16.59 -3.05 7.13
C PHE A 127 -15.64 -1.87 7.27
N CYS A 128 -14.73 -1.73 6.31
CA CYS A 128 -13.86 -0.56 6.26
C CYS A 128 -14.65 0.67 5.83
N ARG A 129 -14.57 1.75 6.60
CA ARG A 129 -15.25 3.02 6.30
C ARG A 129 -14.28 4.19 6.11
N GLN A 130 -13.02 4.01 6.50
CA GLN A 130 -12.00 5.03 6.39
C GLN A 130 -10.72 4.53 5.72
N GLY A 131 -10.02 5.45 5.07
CA GLY A 131 -8.80 5.13 4.34
C GLY A 131 -8.08 6.37 3.82
N VAL A 132 -7.12 6.13 2.92
CA VAL A 132 -6.30 7.17 2.31
C VAL A 132 -6.29 6.98 0.80
N TYR A 133 -6.55 8.04 0.04
CA TYR A 133 -6.48 7.98 -1.42
C TYR A 133 -5.02 7.86 -1.90
N VAL A 134 -4.84 7.23 -3.05
CA VAL A 134 -3.52 6.91 -3.63
C VAL A 134 -2.67 8.15 -3.94
N ASP A 135 -3.28 9.27 -4.32
CA ASP A 135 -2.60 10.55 -4.53
C ASP A 135 -1.99 11.10 -3.23
N GLU A 136 -2.73 10.98 -2.13
CA GLU A 136 -2.25 11.39 -0.81
C GLU A 136 -1.16 10.45 -0.29
N LEU A 137 -1.30 9.13 -0.50
CA LEU A 137 -0.23 8.17 -0.19
C LEU A 137 1.07 8.52 -0.93
N TYR A 138 0.96 8.84 -2.22
CA TYR A 138 2.11 9.29 -3.02
C TYR A 138 2.74 10.56 -2.44
N ARG A 139 1.94 11.57 -2.11
CA ARG A 139 2.45 12.84 -1.54
C ARG A 139 3.23 12.59 -0.26
N ILE A 140 2.67 11.81 0.66
CA ILE A 140 3.29 11.50 1.94
C ILE A 140 4.61 10.76 1.75
N GLU A 141 4.62 9.72 0.90
CA GLU A 141 5.81 8.91 0.62
C GLU A 141 6.99 9.74 0.09
N ILE A 142 6.71 10.68 -0.82
CA ILE A 142 7.72 11.60 -1.35
C ILE A 142 8.21 12.57 -0.27
N GLU A 143 7.32 13.14 0.54
CA GLU A 143 7.71 14.04 1.63
C GLU A 143 8.58 13.34 2.67
N GLU A 144 8.23 12.12 3.06
CA GLU A 144 9.01 11.32 4.00
C GLU A 144 10.37 10.90 3.41
N TYR A 145 10.41 10.53 2.13
CA TYR A 145 11.66 10.25 1.42
C TYR A 145 12.60 11.47 1.38
N LEU A 146 12.07 12.65 1.07
CA LEU A 146 12.85 13.89 1.02
C LEU A 146 13.37 14.29 2.41
N LYS A 147 12.55 14.13 3.46
CA LYS A 147 12.98 14.38 4.85
C LYS A 147 14.16 13.50 5.24
N LEU A 148 14.08 12.19 4.98
CA LEU A 148 15.17 11.26 5.26
C LEU A 148 16.48 11.67 4.56
N ARG A 149 16.42 12.11 3.30
CA ARG A 149 17.59 12.55 2.55
C ARG A 149 18.17 13.87 3.05
N SER A 150 17.31 14.86 3.34
CA SER A 150 17.74 16.14 3.90
C SER A 150 18.41 15.99 5.28
N SER A 151 18.04 14.96 6.04
CA SER A 151 18.64 14.66 7.34
C SER A 151 19.94 13.83 7.23
N SER A 152 20.18 13.18 6.09
CA SER A 152 21.42 12.46 5.80
C SER A 152 22.54 13.33 5.21
N ASP A 153 22.21 14.53 4.73
CA ASP A 153 23.18 15.51 4.22
C ASP A 153 23.82 16.39 5.32
N ILE A 154 23.61 16.03 6.60
CA ILE A 154 24.30 16.61 7.77
C ILE A 154 25.21 15.55 8.37
N LYS A 155 26.33 15.26 7.72
CA LYS A 155 27.54 14.66 8.33
C LYS A 155 28.79 15.17 7.64
#